data_AF-A0AA97FHH3-F1
#
_entry.id   AF-A0AA97FHH3-F1
#
_cell.length_a   1.000
_cell.length_b   1.000
_cell.length_c   1.000
_cell.angle_alpha   90.00
_cell.angle_beta   90.00
_cell.angle_gamma   90.00
#
_symmetry.space_group_name_H-M   'P 1'
#
loop_
_entity.id
_entity.type
_entity.pdbx_description
1 polymer ?
#
loop_
_entity_poly.entity_id
_entity_poly.type
_entity_poly.pdbx_seq_one_letter_code
_entity_poly.pdbx_strand_id
1 'polypeptide(L)'
;MADTLERLMEEPGPEQPGTRRARSARRKAGKRRRGAGNAVLTVLGVGLLIGGLALGAGTLFAPQAVEQAYGAVKVGVADRVQQVQQEVFEELPTVSLGVSGGQAELDLCDGTFTEMLSYEREGVPPVWAAHNNCGGDVILPWEIGQRLRVAGSDQVYEIVDITYTSKIWSSTADLVGLEGELALQSCFYGEDRMKFIGLEPVDS
;
A
#
# COMPACT_ATOMS: atom_id res chain seq x y z
N MET A 1 -5.49 15.04 105.64
CA MET A 1 -4.63 16.11 106.15
C MET A 1 -3.73 16.53 105.01
N ALA A 2 -3.84 17.81 104.58
CA ALA A 2 -2.98 18.61 103.69
C ALA A 2 -2.63 17.99 102.31
N ASP A 3 -3.13 18.44 101.17
CA ASP A 3 -3.21 19.79 100.57
C ASP A 3 -1.82 20.43 100.34
N THR A 4 -1.46 20.70 99.08
CA THR A 4 -0.83 21.94 98.54
C THR A 4 -0.33 21.75 97.09
N LEU A 5 -1.18 22.16 96.14
CA LEU A 5 -0.98 23.08 94.99
C LEU A 5 0.36 23.28 94.24
N GLU A 6 0.19 23.45 92.90
CA GLU A 6 1.01 24.14 91.86
C GLU A 6 2.30 23.44 91.38
N ARG A 7 2.59 23.21 90.09
CA ARG A 7 2.48 24.03 88.85
C ARG A 7 2.76 23.10 87.65
N LEU A 8 1.86 23.02 86.66
CA LEU A 8 1.96 23.66 85.33
C LEU A 8 2.89 22.96 84.31
N MET A 9 2.32 22.79 83.10
CA MET A 9 2.94 22.55 81.78
C MET A 9 3.20 21.09 81.38
N GLU A 10 2.28 20.50 80.62
CA GLU A 10 2.45 20.23 79.18
C GLU A 10 1.24 19.47 78.67
N GLU A 11 0.44 20.13 77.83
CA GLU A 11 -0.60 19.47 77.04
C GLU A 11 0.06 18.70 75.88
N PRO A 12 -0.09 17.37 75.78
CA PRO A 12 0.15 16.71 74.51
C PRO A 12 -1.06 16.99 73.62
N GLY A 13 -0.89 17.94 72.70
CA GLY A 13 -1.84 18.22 71.63
C GLY A 13 -2.20 16.94 70.85
N PRO A 14 -3.43 16.84 70.30
CA PRO A 14 -3.95 15.61 69.73
C PRO A 14 -3.12 15.15 68.53
N GLU A 15 -2.70 13.88 68.53
CA GLU A 15 -2.13 13.18 67.38
C GLU A 15 -2.99 13.44 66.13
N GLN A 16 -2.41 14.08 65.12
CA GLN A 16 -3.09 14.31 63.84
C GLN A 16 -3.37 12.97 63.13
N PRO A 17 -4.64 12.58 62.91
CA PRO A 17 -5.02 11.32 62.28
C PRO A 17 -4.95 11.39 60.73
N GLY A 18 -3.94 12.09 60.17
CA GLY A 18 -3.92 12.50 58.76
C GLY A 18 -3.05 11.66 57.82
N THR A 19 -2.06 10.91 58.31
CA THR A 19 -0.95 10.45 57.43
C THR A 19 -1.12 9.06 56.83
N ARG A 20 -2.03 8.21 57.34
CA ARG A 20 -2.26 6.86 56.79
C ARG A 20 -3.22 6.82 55.59
N ARG A 21 -4.22 7.69 55.52
CA ARG A 21 -5.22 7.70 54.42
C ARG A 21 -4.65 8.23 53.10
N ALA A 22 -3.78 9.25 53.14
CA ALA A 22 -3.19 9.86 51.94
C ALA A 22 -2.24 8.92 51.18
N ARG A 23 -1.51 8.02 51.87
CA ARG A 23 -0.64 7.02 51.21
C ARG A 23 -1.42 5.92 50.48
N SER A 24 -2.64 5.59 50.92
CA SER A 24 -3.47 4.55 50.27
C SER A 24 -4.14 5.04 48.98
N ALA A 25 -4.55 6.32 48.94
CA ALA A 25 -5.18 6.92 47.77
C ALA A 25 -4.20 7.09 46.59
N ARG A 26 -2.96 7.52 46.85
CA ARG A 26 -1.90 7.59 45.83
C ARG A 26 -1.53 6.22 45.24
N ARG A 27 -1.52 5.16 46.06
CA ARG A 27 -1.27 3.78 45.57
C ARG A 27 -2.40 3.25 44.67
N LYS A 28 -3.66 3.60 44.93
CA LYS A 28 -4.81 3.18 44.11
C LYS A 28 -4.87 3.90 42.75
N ALA A 29 -4.53 5.18 42.69
CA ALA A 29 -4.51 5.96 41.45
C ALA A 29 -3.40 5.51 40.47
N GLY A 30 -2.20 5.19 40.97
CA GLY A 30 -1.11 4.65 40.15
C GLY A 30 -1.36 3.23 39.62
N LYS A 31 -2.09 2.40 40.39
CA LYS A 31 -2.42 1.02 39.99
C LYS A 31 -3.47 0.98 38.86
N ARG A 32 -4.44 1.92 38.85
CA ARG A 32 -5.43 2.06 37.76
C ARG A 32 -4.81 2.54 36.44
N ARG A 33 -3.89 3.50 36.47
CA ARG A 33 -3.17 3.97 35.28
C ARG A 33 -2.25 2.90 34.67
N ARG A 34 -1.55 2.12 35.50
CA ARG A 34 -0.73 0.98 35.04
C ARG A 34 -1.56 -0.18 34.49
N GLY A 35 -2.73 -0.47 35.07
CA GLY A 35 -3.63 -1.52 34.60
C GLY A 35 -4.26 -1.22 33.23
N ALA A 36 -4.67 0.03 33.00
CA ALA A 36 -5.22 0.45 31.70
C ALA A 36 -4.17 0.42 30.58
N GLY A 37 -2.94 0.88 30.85
CA GLY A 37 -1.84 0.80 29.88
C GLY A 37 -1.48 -0.63 29.51
N ASN A 38 -1.41 -1.53 30.50
CA ASN A 38 -1.15 -2.95 30.25
C ASN A 38 -2.30 -3.63 29.49
N ALA A 39 -3.56 -3.25 29.74
CA ALA A 39 -4.71 -3.79 29.02
C ALA A 39 -4.69 -3.38 27.54
N VAL A 40 -4.40 -2.11 27.23
CA VAL A 40 -4.28 -1.62 25.85
C VAL A 40 -3.12 -2.32 25.12
N LEU A 41 -1.96 -2.45 25.77
CA LEU A 41 -0.82 -3.19 25.20
C LEU A 41 -1.14 -4.67 24.98
N THR A 42 -1.92 -5.29 25.88
CA THR A 42 -2.34 -6.70 25.72
C THR A 42 -3.30 -6.85 24.55
N VAL A 43 -4.28 -5.95 24.40
CA VAL A 43 -5.23 -5.97 23.27
C VAL A 43 -4.51 -5.74 21.95
N LEU A 44 -3.58 -4.77 21.88
CA LEU A 44 -2.75 -4.55 20.69
C LEU A 44 -1.86 -5.76 20.39
N GLY A 45 -1.20 -6.32 21.41
CA GLY A 45 -0.33 -7.48 21.25
C GLY A 45 -1.08 -8.72 20.76
N VAL A 46 -2.24 -9.04 21.36
CA VAL A 46 -3.10 -10.14 20.90
C VAL A 46 -3.65 -9.86 19.51
N GLY A 47 -4.06 -8.62 19.23
CA GLY A 47 -4.51 -8.20 17.90
C GLY A 47 -3.44 -8.38 16.82
N LEU A 48 -2.19 -8.00 17.10
CA LEU A 48 -1.05 -8.21 16.21
C LEU A 48 -0.74 -9.69 16.01
N LEU A 49 -0.82 -10.50 17.07
CA LEU A 49 -0.60 -11.94 16.97
C LEU A 49 -1.69 -12.63 16.14
N ILE A 50 -2.96 -12.31 16.38
CA ILE A 50 -4.08 -12.85 15.59
C ILE A 50 -3.98 -12.38 14.14
N GLY A 51 -3.69 -11.09 13.92
CA GLY A 51 -3.48 -10.54 12.59
C GLY A 51 -2.33 -11.20 11.85
N GLY A 52 -1.18 -11.38 12.53
CA GLY A 52 -0.03 -12.07 11.97
C GLY A 52 -0.32 -13.54 11.66
N LEU A 53 -1.02 -14.25 12.53
CA LEU A 53 -1.43 -15.64 12.30
C LEU A 53 -2.41 -15.75 11.12
N ALA A 54 -3.38 -14.84 11.02
CA ALA A 54 -4.35 -14.80 9.93
C ALA A 54 -3.68 -14.49 8.58
N LEU A 55 -2.75 -13.53 8.54
CA LEU A 55 -1.95 -13.25 7.34
C LEU A 55 -1.09 -14.45 6.95
N GLY A 56 -0.41 -15.07 7.91
CA GLY A 56 0.42 -16.26 7.66
C GLY A 56 -0.40 -17.48 7.23
N ALA A 57 -1.60 -17.68 7.76
CA ALA A 57 -2.52 -18.71 7.27
C ALA A 57 -3.02 -18.37 5.87
N GLY A 58 -3.35 -17.10 5.61
CA GLY A 58 -3.78 -16.63 4.30
C GLY A 58 -2.74 -16.87 3.21
N THR A 59 -1.46 -16.62 3.48
CA THR A 59 -0.39 -16.84 2.49
C THR A 59 -0.19 -18.32 2.15
N LEU A 60 -0.51 -19.23 3.06
CA LEU A 60 -0.41 -20.67 2.85
C LEU A 60 -1.64 -21.26 2.14
N PHE A 61 -2.84 -20.84 2.53
CA PHE A 61 -4.09 -21.46 2.08
C PHE A 61 -4.81 -20.69 0.97
N ALA A 62 -4.56 -19.40 0.83
CA ALA A 62 -5.19 -18.52 -0.16
C ALA A 62 -4.22 -17.45 -0.68
N PRO A 63 -3.06 -17.85 -1.27
CA PRO A 63 -2.04 -16.89 -1.71
C PRO A 63 -2.57 -15.89 -2.73
N GLN A 64 -3.45 -16.31 -3.63
CA GLN A 64 -4.07 -15.42 -4.62
C GLN A 64 -4.90 -14.30 -3.97
N ALA A 65 -5.64 -14.62 -2.89
CA ALA A 65 -6.44 -13.63 -2.18
C ALA A 65 -5.55 -12.61 -1.44
N VAL A 66 -4.41 -13.06 -0.91
CA VAL A 66 -3.42 -12.17 -0.28
C VAL A 66 -2.80 -11.23 -1.31
N GLU A 67 -2.41 -11.74 -2.48
CA GLU A 67 -1.89 -10.93 -3.58
C GLU A 67 -2.92 -9.92 -4.06
N GLN A 68 -4.18 -10.33 -4.28
CA GLN A 68 -5.27 -9.43 -4.67
C GLN A 68 -5.46 -8.30 -3.66
N ALA A 69 -5.51 -8.62 -2.36
CA ALA A 69 -5.67 -7.62 -1.32
C ALA A 69 -4.48 -6.65 -1.27
N TYR A 70 -3.26 -7.17 -1.38
CA TYR A 70 -2.04 -6.36 -1.45
C TYR A 70 -2.07 -5.42 -2.67
N GLY A 71 -2.39 -5.97 -3.84
CA GLY A 71 -2.48 -5.23 -5.10
C GLY A 71 -3.54 -4.14 -5.05
N ALA A 72 -4.73 -4.43 -4.54
CA ALA A 72 -5.81 -3.45 -4.41
C ALA A 72 -5.41 -2.25 -3.55
N VAL A 73 -4.70 -2.48 -2.44
CA VAL A 73 -4.18 -1.40 -1.60
C VAL A 73 -3.09 -0.62 -2.33
N LYS A 74 -2.12 -1.30 -2.95
CA LYS A 74 -0.99 -0.65 -3.63
C LYS A 74 -1.46 0.20 -4.81
N VAL A 75 -2.26 -0.38 -5.70
CA VAL A 75 -2.84 0.31 -6.87
C VAL A 75 -3.75 1.44 -6.42
N GLY A 76 -4.59 1.22 -5.41
CA GLY A 76 -5.48 2.26 -4.87
C GLY A 76 -4.72 3.47 -4.32
N VAL A 77 -3.58 3.26 -3.66
CA VAL A 77 -2.73 4.38 -3.21
C VAL A 77 -2.07 5.10 -4.39
N ALA A 78 -1.53 4.34 -5.35
CA ALA A 78 -0.87 4.90 -6.53
C ALA A 78 -1.83 5.74 -7.38
N ASP A 79 -3.06 5.25 -7.60
CA ASP A 79 -4.13 5.96 -8.30
C ASP A 79 -4.44 7.31 -7.64
N ARG A 80 -4.55 7.34 -6.30
CA ARG A 80 -4.79 8.59 -5.57
C ARG A 80 -3.63 9.58 -5.69
N VAL A 81 -2.40 9.11 -5.64
CA VAL A 81 -1.22 9.97 -5.83
C VAL A 81 -1.24 10.56 -7.24
N GLN A 82 -1.56 9.76 -8.26
CA GLN A 82 -1.61 10.23 -9.64
C GLN A 82 -2.76 11.22 -9.88
N GLN A 83 -3.95 10.98 -9.33
CA GLN A 83 -5.07 11.93 -9.38
C GLN A 83 -4.65 13.29 -8.81
N VAL A 84 -3.97 13.29 -7.65
CA VAL A 84 -3.47 14.52 -7.05
C VAL A 84 -2.40 15.18 -7.94
N GLN A 85 -1.48 14.42 -8.53
CA GLN A 85 -0.47 14.96 -9.45
C GLN A 85 -1.09 15.63 -10.67
N GLN A 86 -2.09 14.99 -11.28
CA GLN A 86 -2.75 15.52 -12.46
C GLN A 86 -3.64 16.73 -12.14
N GLU A 87 -4.49 16.63 -11.10
CA GLU A 87 -5.49 17.65 -10.79
C GLU A 87 -4.90 18.87 -10.07
N VAL A 88 -3.87 18.68 -9.25
CA VAL A 88 -3.31 19.75 -8.41
C VAL A 88 -2.02 20.30 -9.00
N PHE A 89 -1.18 19.44 -9.58
CA PHE A 89 0.14 19.83 -10.07
C PHE A 89 0.22 19.89 -11.60
N GLU A 90 -0.87 19.56 -12.31
CA GLU A 90 -0.93 19.51 -13.79
C GLU A 90 0.18 18.61 -14.39
N GLU A 91 0.64 17.61 -13.61
CA GLU A 91 1.69 16.68 -14.01
C GLU A 91 1.07 15.39 -14.55
N LEU A 92 1.39 15.06 -15.80
CA LEU A 92 0.98 13.80 -16.42
C LEU A 92 1.79 12.63 -15.86
N PRO A 93 1.16 11.45 -15.69
CA PRO A 93 1.89 10.25 -15.33
C PRO A 93 2.93 9.95 -16.40
N THR A 94 4.10 9.48 -15.97
CA THR A 94 5.23 9.21 -16.85
C THR A 94 5.70 7.79 -16.66
N VAL A 95 5.91 7.07 -17.76
CA VAL A 95 6.51 5.73 -17.78
C VAL A 95 7.86 5.76 -18.46
N SER A 96 8.75 4.84 -18.10
CA SER A 96 10.04 4.67 -18.76
C SER A 96 10.00 3.41 -19.63
N LEU A 97 10.35 3.53 -20.90
CA LEU A 97 10.59 2.39 -21.79
C LEU A 97 12.06 1.99 -21.70
N GLY A 98 12.31 0.68 -21.65
CA GLY A 98 13.61 0.06 -21.43
C GLY A 98 14.20 -0.56 -22.68
N VAL A 99 14.81 -1.73 -22.52
CA VAL A 99 15.40 -2.51 -23.63
C VAL A 99 14.36 -3.42 -24.29
N SER A 100 14.67 -3.92 -25.47
CA SER A 100 13.93 -5.00 -26.13
C SER A 100 14.52 -6.36 -25.76
N GLY A 101 13.65 -7.34 -25.52
CA GLY A 101 14.05 -8.68 -25.10
C GLY A 101 12.88 -9.60 -24.81
N GLY A 102 13.04 -10.43 -23.78
CA GLY A 102 12.03 -11.36 -23.32
C GLY A 102 11.99 -11.45 -21.80
N GLN A 103 11.69 -12.65 -21.29
CA GLN A 103 11.49 -12.84 -19.85
C GLN A 103 12.73 -12.48 -19.00
N ALA A 104 13.94 -12.69 -19.53
CA ALA A 104 15.17 -12.40 -18.79
C ALA A 104 15.34 -10.90 -18.53
N GLU A 105 15.05 -10.05 -19.53
CA GLU A 105 15.08 -8.60 -19.39
C GLU A 105 13.93 -8.11 -18.51
N LEU A 106 12.72 -8.65 -18.69
CA LEU A 106 11.55 -8.34 -17.86
C LEU A 106 11.77 -8.66 -16.38
N ASP A 107 12.47 -9.75 -16.08
CA ASP A 107 12.77 -10.20 -14.71
C ASP A 107 13.82 -9.33 -13.99
N LEU A 108 14.49 -8.40 -14.69
CA LEU A 108 15.41 -7.43 -14.06
C LEU A 108 14.70 -6.47 -13.11
N CYS A 109 13.39 -6.24 -13.30
CA CYS A 109 12.56 -5.45 -12.38
C CYS A 109 13.16 -4.05 -12.10
N ASP A 110 13.70 -3.40 -13.13
CA ASP A 110 14.47 -2.15 -12.99
C ASP A 110 13.59 -0.86 -12.99
N GLY A 111 12.27 -1.03 -13.08
CA GLY A 111 11.31 0.08 -13.12
C GLY A 111 10.97 0.56 -14.53
N THR A 112 11.54 -0.04 -15.57
CA THR A 112 11.19 0.22 -16.97
C THR A 112 10.22 -0.82 -17.51
N PHE A 113 9.49 -0.45 -18.56
CA PHE A 113 8.77 -1.43 -19.39
C PHE A 113 9.75 -1.98 -20.43
N THR A 114 9.87 -3.30 -20.53
CA THR A 114 10.70 -4.01 -21.51
C THR A 114 9.88 -4.27 -22.77
N GLU A 115 10.42 -3.99 -23.96
CA GLU A 115 9.77 -4.38 -25.21
C GLU A 115 9.86 -5.90 -25.37
N MET A 116 8.70 -6.54 -25.42
CA MET A 116 8.58 -7.99 -25.42
C MET A 116 8.52 -8.51 -26.85
N LEU A 117 9.66 -8.94 -27.38
CA LEU A 117 9.78 -9.48 -28.74
C LEU A 117 8.89 -10.72 -28.98
N SER A 118 8.49 -11.42 -27.92
CA SER A 118 7.56 -12.55 -28.00
C SER A 118 6.14 -12.14 -28.46
N TYR A 119 5.78 -10.86 -28.38
CA TYR A 119 4.52 -10.34 -28.89
C TYR A 119 4.61 -9.79 -30.32
N GLU A 120 5.83 -9.69 -30.90
CA GLU A 120 6.03 -9.13 -32.23
C GLU A 120 5.31 -9.95 -33.30
N ARG A 121 4.33 -9.34 -33.95
CA ARG A 121 3.63 -9.91 -35.10
C ARG A 121 2.83 -8.85 -35.86
N GLU A 122 2.45 -9.17 -37.09
CA GLU A 122 1.53 -8.34 -37.87
C GLU A 122 0.18 -8.14 -37.15
N GLY A 123 -0.27 -6.88 -37.12
CA GLY A 123 -1.54 -6.48 -36.50
C GLY A 123 -1.52 -6.35 -34.97
N VAL A 124 -0.34 -6.41 -34.34
CA VAL A 124 -0.14 -6.15 -32.91
C VAL A 124 0.92 -5.04 -32.78
N PRO A 125 0.64 -3.93 -32.08
CA PRO A 125 1.63 -2.89 -31.86
C PRO A 125 2.77 -3.39 -30.98
N PRO A 126 3.96 -2.75 -31.00
CA PRO A 126 5.05 -3.07 -30.07
C PRO A 126 4.55 -3.06 -28.62
N VAL A 127 4.70 -4.20 -27.93
CA VAL A 127 4.23 -4.37 -26.56
C VAL A 127 5.39 -4.19 -25.60
N TRP A 128 5.24 -3.24 -24.70
CA TRP A 128 6.15 -2.93 -23.61
C TRP A 128 5.55 -3.43 -22.30
N ALA A 129 6.22 -4.35 -21.61
CA ALA A 129 5.70 -5.02 -20.42
C ALA A 129 6.50 -4.68 -19.17
N ALA A 130 5.82 -4.60 -18.03
CA ALA A 130 6.45 -4.58 -16.72
C ALA A 130 5.68 -5.46 -15.75
N HIS A 131 6.40 -6.20 -14.90
CA HIS A 131 5.79 -6.92 -13.78
C HIS A 131 5.04 -5.93 -12.89
N ASN A 132 3.88 -6.34 -12.39
CA ASN A 132 3.03 -5.48 -11.59
C ASN A 132 3.74 -4.97 -10.33
N ASN A 133 4.58 -5.77 -9.69
CA ASN A 133 5.34 -5.33 -8.53
C ASN A 133 6.68 -4.64 -8.87
N CYS A 134 6.92 -4.35 -10.15
CA CYS A 134 8.15 -3.73 -10.66
C CYS A 134 7.89 -2.39 -11.37
N GLY A 135 6.75 -1.74 -11.09
CA GLY A 135 6.33 -0.50 -11.73
C GLY A 135 5.30 -0.67 -12.84
N GLY A 136 4.98 -1.91 -13.24
CA GLY A 136 3.92 -2.16 -14.22
C GLY A 136 2.50 -1.93 -13.68
N ASP A 137 2.32 -1.99 -12.35
CA ASP A 137 1.00 -1.80 -11.74
C ASP A 137 0.43 -0.39 -11.88
N VAL A 138 1.26 0.58 -12.26
CA VAL A 138 0.84 1.97 -12.50
C VAL A 138 -0.22 2.09 -13.58
N ILE A 139 -0.29 1.15 -14.54
CA ILE A 139 -1.26 1.18 -15.65
C ILE A 139 -2.59 0.52 -15.31
N LEU A 140 -2.65 -0.27 -14.22
CA LEU A 140 -3.83 -1.05 -13.85
C LEU A 140 -5.08 -0.18 -13.62
N PRO A 141 -4.99 1.00 -12.97
CA PRO A 141 -6.17 1.86 -12.74
C PRO A 141 -6.49 2.78 -13.94
N TRP A 142 -5.65 2.85 -14.97
CA TRP A 142 -5.83 3.81 -16.07
C TRP A 142 -6.98 3.44 -17.00
N GLU A 143 -7.64 4.44 -17.57
CA GLU A 143 -8.80 4.24 -18.44
C GLU A 143 -8.58 4.90 -19.82
N ILE A 144 -9.38 4.50 -20.80
CA ILE A 144 -9.39 5.11 -22.14
C ILE A 144 -9.58 6.63 -22.02
N GLY A 145 -8.83 7.39 -22.83
CA GLY A 145 -8.80 8.85 -22.84
C GLY A 145 -7.84 9.47 -21.83
N GLN A 146 -7.25 8.68 -20.92
CA GLN A 146 -6.22 9.19 -20.02
C GLN A 146 -4.92 9.46 -20.79
N ARG A 147 -4.21 10.53 -20.40
CA ARG A 147 -2.96 10.95 -21.03
C ARG A 147 -1.74 10.66 -20.17
N LEU A 148 -0.62 10.37 -20.81
CA LEU A 148 0.66 10.12 -20.16
C LEU A 148 1.84 10.59 -21.01
N ARG A 149 3.03 10.58 -20.43
CA ARG A 149 4.30 10.80 -21.14
C ARG A 149 5.18 9.56 -21.08
N VAL A 150 6.01 9.42 -22.11
CA VAL A 150 7.13 8.47 -22.11
C VAL A 150 8.40 9.23 -21.75
N ALA A 151 9.11 8.78 -20.72
CA ALA A 151 10.34 9.40 -20.25
C ALA A 151 11.38 9.50 -21.38
N GLY A 152 12.05 10.64 -21.46
CA GLY A 152 13.00 10.93 -22.54
C GLY A 152 12.36 11.52 -23.80
N SER A 153 11.04 11.71 -23.82
CA SER A 153 10.30 12.42 -24.87
C SER A 153 9.35 13.45 -24.28
N ASP A 154 9.12 14.55 -25.00
CA ASP A 154 8.05 15.51 -24.69
C ASP A 154 6.70 15.07 -25.28
N GLN A 155 6.67 13.98 -26.06
CA GLN A 155 5.46 13.44 -26.66
C GLN A 155 4.46 13.00 -25.59
N VAL A 156 3.22 13.49 -25.73
CA VAL A 156 2.08 13.04 -24.93
C VAL A 156 1.37 11.94 -25.69
N TYR A 157 1.00 10.88 -24.97
CA TYR A 157 0.19 9.79 -25.49
C TYR A 157 -1.17 9.78 -24.82
N GLU A 158 -2.19 9.32 -25.52
CA GLU A 158 -3.52 9.04 -25.00
C GLU A 158 -3.80 7.55 -25.09
N ILE A 159 -4.46 7.01 -24.07
CA ILE A 159 -4.92 5.61 -24.07
C ILE A 159 -6.13 5.51 -24.99
N VAL A 160 -5.98 4.84 -26.13
CA VAL A 160 -7.04 4.69 -27.13
C VAL A 160 -7.77 3.36 -27.06
N ASP A 161 -7.11 2.33 -26.52
CA ASP A 161 -7.68 0.98 -26.42
C ASP A 161 -7.22 0.28 -25.15
N ILE A 162 -8.06 -0.63 -24.64
CA ILE A 162 -7.75 -1.50 -23.49
C ILE A 162 -8.22 -2.91 -23.81
N THR A 163 -7.26 -3.83 -23.87
CA THR A 163 -7.52 -5.26 -24.04
C THR A 163 -7.09 -6.03 -22.79
N TYR A 164 -7.85 -7.09 -22.47
CA TYR A 164 -7.54 -7.99 -21.37
C TYR A 164 -7.39 -9.41 -21.85
N THR A 165 -6.38 -10.11 -21.34
CA THR A 165 -6.08 -11.50 -21.69
C THR A 165 -5.85 -12.34 -20.43
N SER A 166 -5.94 -13.67 -20.56
CA SER A 166 -5.55 -14.61 -19.49
C SER A 166 -4.02 -14.70 -19.41
N LYS A 167 -3.45 -14.92 -18.22
CA LYS A 167 -2.01 -15.14 -18.07
C LYS A 167 -1.59 -16.53 -18.57
N ILE A 168 -2.50 -17.50 -18.49
CA ILE A 168 -2.18 -18.92 -18.66
C ILE A 168 -2.62 -19.43 -20.04
N TRP A 169 -3.74 -18.94 -20.55
CA TRP A 169 -4.42 -19.55 -21.71
C TRP A 169 -4.48 -18.67 -22.96
N SER A 170 -4.02 -17.42 -22.88
CA SER A 170 -4.04 -16.51 -24.02
C SER A 170 -2.81 -16.63 -24.90
N SER A 171 -3.00 -16.27 -26.16
CA SER A 171 -1.92 -16.19 -27.15
C SER A 171 -1.77 -14.76 -27.67
N THR A 172 -0.65 -14.44 -28.31
CA THR A 172 -0.47 -13.15 -29.00
C THR A 172 -1.54 -12.90 -30.07
N ALA A 173 -2.27 -13.93 -30.53
CA ALA A 173 -3.38 -13.73 -31.47
C ALA A 173 -4.55 -12.94 -30.84
N ASP A 174 -4.69 -13.01 -29.52
CA ASP A 174 -5.75 -12.31 -28.78
C ASP A 174 -5.51 -10.79 -28.73
N LEU A 175 -4.34 -10.34 -29.18
CA LEU A 175 -3.95 -8.93 -29.26
C LEU A 175 -4.10 -8.35 -30.68
N VAL A 176 -4.45 -9.18 -31.67
CA VAL A 176 -4.61 -8.70 -33.05
C VAL A 176 -5.77 -7.71 -33.10
N GLY A 177 -5.48 -6.49 -33.56
CA GLY A 177 -6.46 -5.39 -33.59
C GLY A 177 -6.43 -4.49 -32.37
N LEU A 178 -5.51 -4.71 -31.40
CA LEU A 178 -5.21 -3.72 -30.37
C LEU A 178 -4.72 -2.42 -31.05
N GLU A 179 -5.41 -1.31 -30.78
CA GLU A 179 -5.10 -0.01 -31.39
C GLU A 179 -3.92 0.70 -30.70
N GLY A 180 -3.33 1.70 -31.36
CA GLY A 180 -2.19 2.48 -30.86
C GLY A 180 -0.88 2.24 -31.60
N GLU A 181 0.05 3.20 -31.51
CA GLU A 181 1.42 3.09 -32.03
C GLU A 181 2.26 2.11 -31.21
N LEU A 182 2.00 2.02 -29.90
CA LEU A 182 2.61 1.06 -28.99
C LEU A 182 1.62 0.66 -27.89
N ALA A 183 1.90 -0.42 -27.17
CA ALA A 183 1.08 -0.85 -26.04
C ALA A 183 1.88 -1.06 -24.76
N LEU A 184 1.30 -0.75 -23.60
CA LEU A 184 1.85 -1.11 -22.29
C LEU A 184 1.10 -2.31 -21.71
N GLN A 185 1.82 -3.21 -21.04
CA GLN A 185 1.28 -4.44 -20.47
C GLN A 185 1.67 -4.63 -19.00
N SER A 186 0.69 -5.07 -18.19
CA SER A 186 0.97 -5.58 -16.85
C SER A 186 -0.09 -6.57 -16.35
N CYS A 187 0.28 -7.31 -15.31
CA CYS A 187 -0.52 -8.37 -14.70
C CYS A 187 -1.37 -7.85 -13.53
N PHE A 188 -2.61 -8.33 -13.38
CA PHE A 188 -3.34 -8.12 -12.12
C PHE A 188 -2.74 -8.96 -10.99
N TYR A 189 -2.79 -8.48 -9.75
CA TYR A 189 -2.29 -9.22 -8.60
C TYR A 189 -3.22 -10.39 -8.24
N GLY A 190 -2.69 -11.61 -8.12
CA GLY A 190 -3.48 -12.79 -7.73
C GLY A 190 -4.63 -13.17 -8.67
N GLU A 191 -4.69 -12.62 -9.89
CA GLU A 191 -5.72 -12.91 -10.89
C GLU A 191 -5.10 -13.54 -12.15
N ASP A 192 -5.83 -14.42 -12.83
CA ASP A 192 -5.46 -14.94 -14.17
C ASP A 192 -5.84 -13.92 -15.26
N ARG A 193 -5.32 -12.70 -15.12
CA ARG A 193 -5.63 -11.60 -16.04
C ARG A 193 -4.46 -10.66 -16.22
N MET A 194 -4.29 -10.19 -17.45
CA MET A 194 -3.36 -9.15 -17.86
C MET A 194 -4.14 -8.00 -18.50
N LYS A 195 -3.59 -6.80 -18.38
CA LYS A 195 -4.09 -5.60 -19.03
C LYS A 195 -3.08 -5.15 -20.06
N PHE A 196 -3.58 -4.82 -21.24
CA PHE A 196 -2.87 -4.15 -22.32
C PHE A 196 -3.56 -2.81 -22.54
N ILE A 197 -2.79 -1.74 -22.62
CA ILE A 197 -3.30 -0.41 -23.00
C ILE A 197 -2.61 0.04 -24.28
N GLY A 198 -3.39 0.37 -25.30
CA GLY A 198 -2.94 0.92 -26.56
C GLY A 198 -2.73 2.43 -26.45
N LEU A 199 -1.57 2.91 -26.90
CA LEU A 199 -1.16 4.30 -26.80
C LEU A 199 -0.98 4.93 -28.17
N GLU A 200 -1.67 6.04 -28.40
CA GLU A 200 -1.53 6.85 -29.62
C GLU A 200 -0.93 8.21 -29.26
N PRO A 201 0.03 8.74 -30.04
CA PRO A 201 0.51 10.10 -29.84
C PRO A 201 -0.63 11.11 -30.02
N VAL A 202 -0.68 12.09 -29.13
CA VAL A 202 -1.56 13.25 -29.28
C VAL A 202 -0.82 14.30 -30.09
N ASP A 203 -1.38 14.67 -31.24
CA ASP A 203 -0.88 15.79 -32.04
C ASP A 203 -0.96 17.09 -31.22
N SER A 204 0.13 17.87 -31.27
CA SER A 204 0.28 19.14 -30.53
C SER A 204 -0.40 20.32 -31.21
#